data_AF-A0AB35HEU9-F1
#
_entry.id   AF-A0AB35HEU9-F1
#
_cell.length_a   1.000
_cell.length_b   1.000
_cell.length_c   1.000
_cell.angle_alpha   90.00
_cell.angle_beta   90.00
_cell.angle_gamma   90.00
#
_symmetry.space_group_name_H-M   'P 1'
#
loop_
_entity.id
_entity.type
_entity.pdbx_description
1 polymer ?
#
loop_
_entity_poly.entity_id
_entity_poly.type
_entity_poly.pdbx_seq_one_letter_code
_entity_poly.pdbx_strand_id
1 'polypeptide(L)' 'LTLEHWTKNFHNIETEIVDEKGERFYRMWDLYLQGCAASFQASNIDVIQYLLVHPDNNDIPMRRIG' A
#
# COMPACT_ATOMS: atom_id res chain seq x y z
N LEU A 1 4.39 0.57 8.67
CA LEU A 1 3.52 0.11 7.55
C LEU A 1 3.99 0.73 6.24
N THR A 2 3.85 0.05 5.09
CA THR A 2 4.25 0.60 3.77
C THR A 2 3.66 2.00 3.51
N LEU A 3 2.40 2.20 3.89
CA LEU A 3 1.71 3.49 3.75
C LEU A 3 2.28 4.60 4.65
N GLU A 4 2.84 4.29 5.82
CA GLU A 4 3.53 5.28 6.66
C GLU A 4 4.83 5.75 6.01
N HIS A 5 5.59 4.83 5.39
CA HIS A 5 6.79 5.19 4.64
C HIS A 5 6.45 6.05 3.41
N TRP A 6 5.37 5.73 2.71
CA TRP A 6 4.89 6.54 1.60
C TRP A 6 4.41 7.92 2.04
N THR A 7 3.68 8.02 3.16
CA THR A 7 3.27 9.30 3.74
C THR A 7 4.48 10.17 4.07
N LYS A 8 5.50 9.61 4.74
CA LYS A 8 6.74 10.32 5.06
C LYS A 8 7.46 10.83 3.81
N ASN A 9 7.57 9.99 2.79
CA ASN A 9 8.21 10.39 1.53
C ASN A 9 7.39 11.45 0.78
N PHE A 10 6.06 11.36 0.84
CA PHE A 10 5.14 12.32 0.21
C PHE A 10 5.24 13.70 0.86
N HIS A 11 5.34 13.78 2.19
CA HIS A 11 5.59 15.05 2.91
C HIS A 11 6.95 15.67 2.56
N ASN A 12 7.98 14.85 2.31
CA ASN A 12 9.31 15.37 1.96
C ASN A 12 9.35 16.10 0.60
N ILE A 13 8.37 15.86 -0.28
CA ILE A 13 8.26 16.49 -1.60
C ILE A 13 7.05 17.44 -1.69
N GLU A 14 6.52 17.89 -0.55
CA GLU A 14 5.31 18.72 -0.47
C GLU A 14 5.37 19.93 -1.41
N THR A 15 6.46 20.71 -1.35
CA THR A 15 6.61 21.94 -2.15
C THR A 15 6.46 21.66 -3.65
N GLU A 16 7.13 20.62 -4.16
CA GLU A 16 7.09 20.25 -5.58
C GLU A 16 5.67 19.83 -6.01
N ILE A 17 4.98 19.05 -5.15
CA ILE A 17 3.61 18.59 -5.41
C ILE A 17 2.61 19.74 -5.36
N VAL A 18 2.74 20.66 -4.39
CA VAL A 18 1.86 21.81 -4.25
C VAL A 18 2.05 22.77 -5.43
N ASP A 19 3.27 22.99 -5.87
CA ASP A 19 3.57 23.84 -7.03
C ASP A 19 2.99 23.26 -8.33
N GLU A 20 3.03 21.92 -8.52
CA GLU A 20 2.55 21.28 -9.75
C GLU A 20 1.03 20.97 -9.72
N LYS A 21 0.49 20.54 -8.58
CA LYS A 21 -0.87 19.98 -8.44
C LYS A 21 -1.80 20.79 -7.54
N GLY A 22 -1.27 21.74 -6.78
CA GLY A 22 -2.01 22.60 -5.86
C GLY A 22 -2.27 21.97 -4.50
N GLU A 23 -2.54 22.83 -3.52
CA GLU A 23 -2.72 22.46 -2.10
C GLU A 23 -3.91 21.51 -1.88
N ARG A 24 -4.99 21.66 -2.65
CA ARG A 24 -6.16 20.77 -2.56
C ARG A 24 -5.80 19.32 -2.88
N PHE A 25 -4.98 19.11 -3.91
CA PHE A 25 -4.53 17.78 -4.30
C PHE A 25 -3.65 17.16 -3.21
N TYR A 26 -2.68 17.93 -2.73
CA TYR A 26 -1.78 17.49 -1.66
C TYR A 26 -2.55 16.99 -0.43
N ARG A 27 -3.50 17.80 0.08
CA ARG A 27 -4.32 17.44 1.26
C ARG A 27 -5.21 16.22 1.03
N MET A 28 -5.76 16.07 -0.18
CA MET A 28 -6.57 14.90 -0.52
C MET A 28 -5.74 13.62 -0.53
N TRP A 29 -4.54 13.68 -1.09
CA TRP A 29 -3.64 12.53 -1.17
C TRP A 29 -3.07 12.15 0.20
N ASP A 30 -2.75 13.15 1.02
CA ASP A 30 -2.34 12.95 2.41
C ASP A 30 -3.43 12.24 3.23
N LEU A 31 -4.69 12.70 3.12
CA LEU A 31 -5.84 12.05 3.76
C LEU A 31 -6.00 10.59 3.31
N TYR A 32 -5.82 10.31 2.02
CA TYR A 32 -5.89 8.95 1.48
C TYR A 32 -4.83 8.04 2.10
N LEU A 33 -3.56 8.47 2.10
CA LEU A 33 -2.44 7.66 2.63
C LEU A 33 -2.61 7.36 4.12
N GLN A 34 -2.95 8.38 4.92
CA GLN A 34 -3.17 8.22 6.35
C GLN A 34 -4.42 7.37 6.66
N GLY A 35 -5.52 7.57 5.92
CA GLY A 35 -6.75 6.80 6.08
C GLY A 35 -6.57 5.31 5.76
N CYS A 36 -5.82 4.99 4.71
CA CYS A 36 -5.47 3.60 4.39
C CYS A 36 -4.55 3.00 5.45
N ALA A 37 -3.54 3.75 5.93
CA ALA A 37 -2.62 3.26 6.98
C ALA A 37 -3.40 2.90 8.26
N ALA A 38 -4.30 3.78 8.70
CA ALA A 38 -5.18 3.54 9.85
C ALA A 38 -6.10 2.33 9.64
N SER A 39 -6.63 2.14 8.43
CA SER A 39 -7.52 1.01 8.12
C SER A 39 -6.80 -0.35 8.19
N PHE A 40 -5.55 -0.42 7.71
CA PHE A 40 -4.72 -1.63 7.87
C PHE A 40 -4.31 -1.86 9.32
N GLN A 41 -3.91 -0.80 10.03
CA GLN A 41 -3.49 -0.88 11.43
C GLN A 41 -4.64 -1.31 12.36
N ALA A 42 -5.87 -0.90 12.05
CA ALA A 42 -7.08 -1.29 12.78
C ALA A 42 -7.62 -2.68 12.39
N SER A 43 -6.92 -3.43 11.52
CA SER A 43 -7.40 -4.70 10.95
C SER A 43 -8.76 -4.59 10.24
N ASN A 44 -9.11 -3.40 9.74
CA ASN A 44 -10.36 -3.15 9.03
C ASN A 44 -10.29 -3.61 7.56
N ILE A 45 -9.09 -3.69 6.98
CA ILE A 45 -8.82 -4.15 5.62
C ILE A 45 -7.56 -5.03 5.66
N ASP A 46 -7.54 -6.10 4.86
CA ASP A 46 -6.44 -7.08 4.84
C ASP A 46 -5.92 -7.31 3.42
N VAL A 47 -4.64 -7.68 3.29
CA VAL A 47 -4.01 -8.03 2.00
C VAL A 47 -3.74 -9.54 1.98
N ILE A 48 -4.43 -10.25 1.09
CA ILE A 48 -4.34 -11.70 0.99
C ILE A 48 -3.58 -12.08 -0.28
N GLN A 49 -2.55 -12.92 -0.13
CA GLN A 49 -1.81 -13.48 -1.25
C GLN A 49 -2.29 -14.91 -1.53
N TYR A 50 -2.97 -15.10 -2.66
CA TYR A 50 -3.37 -16.43 -3.15
C TYR A 50 -2.34 -16.98 -4.13
N LEU A 51 -1.92 -18.23 -3.92
CA LEU A 51 -1.26 -19.03 -4.94
C LEU A 51 -2.30 -19.96 -5.54
N LEU A 52 -2.70 -19.72 -6.80
CA LEU A 52 -3.68 -20.53 -7.51
C LEU A 52 -2.96 -21.36 -8.58
N VAL A 53 -3.31 -22.64 -8.66
CA VAL A 53 -2.76 -23.56 -9.65
C VAL A 53 -3.83 -24.46 -10.23
N HIS A 54 -3.61 -24.89 -11.46
CA HIS A 54 -4.47 -25.88 -12.11
C HIS A 54 -4.46 -27.18 -11.31
N PRO A 55 -5.60 -27.90 -11.17
CA PRO A 55 -5.67 -29.16 -10.41
C PRO A 55 -4.60 -30.19 -10.80
N ASP A 56 -4.23 -30.19 -12.08
CA ASP A 56 -3.28 -31.14 -12.66
C ASP A 56 -1.81 -30.68 -12.59
N ASN A 57 -1.54 -29.51 -12.01
CA ASN A 57 -0.18 -28.98 -11.92
C ASN A 57 0.52 -29.45 -10.64
N ASN A 58 1.32 -30.52 -10.75
CA ASN A 58 2.10 -31.11 -9.67
C ASN A 58 3.52 -30.53 -9.53
N ASP A 59 3.89 -29.50 -10.31
CA ASP A 59 5.24 -28.95 -10.31
C ASP A 59 5.52 -28.01 -9.13
N ILE A 60 4.53 -27.77 -8.28
CA ILE A 60 4.71 -26.93 -7.08
C ILE A 60 5.26 -27.80 -5.96
N PRO A 61 6.40 -27.42 -5.36
CA PRO A 61 6.95 -28.16 -4.24
C PRO A 61 5.97 -28.18 -3.05
N MET A 62 5.75 -29.38 -2.51
CA MET A 62 4.85 -29.62 -1.36
C MET A 62 5.25 -28.86 -0.08
N ARG A 63 6.49 -28.38 0.00
CA ARG A 63 6.97 -27.56 1.12
C ARG A 63 7.41 -26.21 0.60
N ARG A 64 6.85 -25.15 1.19
CA ARG A 64 7.41 -23.80 1.08
C ARG A 64 8.60 -23.73 2.03
N ILE A 65 9.79 -24.08 1.53
CA ILE A 65 11.04 -23.82 2.25
C ILE A 65 11.48 -22.43 1.79
N GLY A 66 11.37 -21.45 2.69
CA GLY A 66 11.88 -20.10 2.48
C GLY A 66 13.39 -20.03 2.68
#